data_AF-A0A7W1QL59-F1
#
_entry.id   AF-A0A7W1QL59-F1
#
_cell.length_a   1.000
_cell.length_b   1.000
_cell.length_c   1.000
_cell.angle_alpha   90.00
_cell.angle_beta   90.00
_cell.angle_gamma   90.00
#
_symmetry.space_group_name_H-M   'P 1'
#
loop_
_entity.id
_entity.type
_entity.pdbx_description
1 polymer ?
#
loop_
_entity_poly.entity_id
_entity_poly.type
_entity_poly.pdbx_seq_one_letter_code
_entity_poly.pdbx_strand_id
1 'polypeptide(L)'
;MTHLSMETLVSLREPGSEPGQAAAREHLNECAHCQAELQRLHQRVARLKALPTLRPGRDRWPEARARFTSERRRRRTRVVGLTGLAMAASAALAISVGNLSRPADPTPEQLSQAMERSQVLESALSEYNPGGRVVDGRTARIAGELEDRIARVDRQLEATALQQAADRDLLKLWRERVGLLDALVDVHVTRASNAGL
;
A
#
# COMPACT_ATOMS: atom_id res chain seq x y z
N MET A 1 35.09 31.44 -9.59
CA MET A 1 34.23 31.82 -8.45
C MET A 1 32.99 30.96 -8.51
N THR A 2 32.65 30.29 -7.42
CA THR A 2 31.47 29.40 -7.33
C THR A 2 30.24 30.23 -6.97
N HIS A 3 29.17 30.08 -7.74
CA HIS A 3 27.87 30.74 -7.49
C HIS A 3 27.01 29.87 -6.58
N LEU A 4 26.00 30.48 -5.94
CA LEU A 4 25.03 29.75 -5.13
C LEU A 4 24.15 28.85 -6.01
N SER A 5 23.80 27.67 -5.48
CA SER A 5 22.85 26.78 -6.15
C SER A 5 21.42 27.34 -6.07
N MET A 6 20.56 26.88 -6.98
CA MET A 6 19.14 27.27 -7.00
C MET A 6 18.43 26.89 -5.69
N GLU A 7 18.76 25.75 -5.12
CA GLU A 7 18.22 25.28 -3.83
C GLU A 7 18.57 26.26 -2.69
N THR A 8 19.83 26.69 -2.61
CA THR A 8 20.28 27.68 -1.61
C THR A 8 19.54 29.02 -1.77
N LEU A 9 19.31 29.47 -3.01
CA LEU A 9 18.54 30.70 -3.29
C LEU A 9 17.07 30.58 -2.85
N VAL A 10 16.46 29.40 -2.99
CA VAL A 10 15.09 29.14 -2.50
C VAL A 10 15.06 29.13 -0.97
N SER A 11 16.01 28.45 -0.33
CA SER A 11 16.11 28.35 1.14
C SER A 11 16.33 29.72 1.79
N LEU A 12 17.08 30.62 1.15
CA LEU A 12 17.28 32.00 1.62
C LEU A 12 16.00 32.86 1.59
N ARG A 13 15.00 32.48 0.77
CA ARG A 13 13.74 33.22 0.61
C ARG A 13 12.73 32.91 1.72
N GLU A 14 12.72 31.68 2.24
CA GLU A 14 11.75 31.25 3.25
C GLU A 14 12.11 31.85 4.63
N PRO A 15 11.16 32.49 5.32
CA PRO A 15 11.42 33.07 6.64
C PRO A 15 11.64 31.96 7.66
N GLY A 16 12.87 31.86 8.19
CA GLY A 16 13.26 30.81 9.14
C GLY A 16 14.75 30.48 9.02
N SER A 17 15.60 31.49 9.14
CA SER A 17 17.03 31.35 8.90
C SER A 17 17.70 30.39 9.87
N GLU A 18 18.08 29.21 9.39
CA GLU A 18 19.05 28.38 10.10
C GLU A 18 20.41 29.09 10.16
N PRO A 19 21.16 28.96 11.26
CA PRO A 19 22.46 29.62 11.45
C PRO A 19 23.49 29.30 10.34
N GLY A 20 23.30 28.24 9.56
CA GLY A 20 24.15 27.87 8.43
C GLY A 20 24.07 28.76 7.18
N GLN A 21 23.16 29.73 7.12
CA GLN A 21 22.92 30.53 5.89
C GLN A 21 23.68 31.87 5.84
N ALA A 22 24.49 32.21 6.85
CA ALA A 22 25.18 33.50 6.93
C ALA A 22 26.16 33.76 5.76
N ALA A 23 27.04 32.80 5.47
CA ALA A 23 28.01 32.89 4.37
C ALA A 23 27.33 32.99 2.98
N ALA A 24 26.18 32.31 2.81
CA ALA A 24 25.40 32.40 1.58
C ALA A 24 24.77 33.80 1.40
N ARG A 25 24.35 34.46 2.50
CA ARG A 25 23.87 35.85 2.46
C ARG A 25 24.99 36.84 2.13
N GLU A 26 26.16 36.65 2.72
CA GLU A 26 27.34 37.47 2.43
C GLU A 26 27.72 37.40 0.95
N HIS A 27 27.86 36.18 0.41
CA HIS A 27 28.10 35.99 -1.01
C HIS A 27 27.00 36.61 -1.90
N LEU A 28 25.73 36.47 -1.51
CA LEU A 28 24.62 37.07 -2.25
C LEU A 28 24.74 38.60 -2.28
N ASN A 29 25.19 39.25 -1.21
CA ASN A 29 25.38 40.70 -1.16
C ASN A 29 26.54 41.19 -2.04
N GLU A 30 27.55 40.34 -2.26
CA GLU A 30 28.75 40.68 -3.04
C GLU A 30 28.66 40.27 -4.52
N CYS A 31 27.88 39.24 -4.85
CA CYS A 31 27.85 38.66 -6.20
C CYS A 31 26.63 39.12 -7.03
N ALA A 32 26.86 39.98 -8.03
CA ALA A 32 25.82 40.47 -8.94
C ALA A 32 25.09 39.35 -9.72
N HIS A 33 25.77 38.24 -10.04
CA HIS A 33 25.15 37.10 -10.72
C HIS A 33 24.08 36.41 -9.84
N CYS A 34 24.43 36.14 -8.58
CA CYS A 34 23.52 35.52 -7.62
C CYS A 34 22.33 36.44 -7.30
N GLN A 35 22.54 37.75 -7.24
CA GLN A 35 21.46 38.73 -7.10
C GLN A 35 20.50 38.70 -8.29
N ALA A 36 21.02 38.65 -9.52
CA ALA A 36 20.20 38.58 -10.72
C ALA A 36 19.36 37.30 -10.76
N GLU A 37 19.90 36.15 -10.36
CA GLU A 37 19.16 34.89 -10.26
C GLU A 37 18.07 34.95 -9.18
N LEU A 38 18.35 35.55 -8.03
CA LEU A 38 17.33 35.76 -7.00
C LEU A 38 16.19 36.67 -7.49
N GLN A 39 16.52 37.73 -8.23
CA GLN A 39 15.51 38.61 -8.85
C GLN A 39 14.65 37.85 -9.89
N ARG A 40 15.26 37.00 -10.71
CA ARG A 40 14.52 36.12 -11.65
C ARG A 40 13.58 35.18 -10.91
N LEU A 41 14.02 34.61 -9.79
CA LEU A 41 13.18 33.76 -8.93
C LEU A 41 12.00 34.57 -8.38
N HIS A 42 12.24 35.76 -7.82
CA HIS A 42 11.17 36.64 -7.33
C HIS A 42 10.16 37.02 -8.41
N GLN A 43 10.62 37.33 -9.63
CA GLN A 43 9.74 37.61 -10.76
C GLN A 43 8.86 36.41 -11.16
N ARG A 44 9.41 35.19 -11.17
CA ARG A 44 8.64 33.97 -11.45
C ARG A 44 7.57 33.73 -10.38
N VAL A 45 7.92 33.89 -9.11
CA VAL A 45 6.97 33.77 -7.99
C VAL A 45 5.88 34.84 -8.10
N ALA A 46 6.24 36.07 -8.41
CA ALA A 46 5.28 37.15 -8.62
C ALA A 46 4.30 36.83 -9.77
N ARG A 47 4.79 36.27 -10.89
CA ARG A 47 3.94 35.82 -12.00
C ARG A 47 2.99 34.69 -11.59
N LEU A 48 3.47 33.71 -10.80
CA LEU A 48 2.63 32.63 -10.28
C LEU A 48 1.57 33.16 -9.30
N LYS A 49 1.92 34.11 -8.43
CA LYS A 49 0.99 34.77 -7.51
C LYS A 49 -0.02 35.67 -8.23
N ALA A 50 0.36 36.23 -9.37
CA ALA A 50 -0.48 37.05 -10.22
C ALA A 50 -1.37 36.22 -11.17
N LEU A 51 -1.29 34.89 -11.14
CA LEU A 51 -2.23 34.06 -11.89
C LEU A 51 -3.67 34.38 -11.47
N PRO A 52 -4.61 34.42 -12.43
CA PRO A 52 -6.00 34.67 -12.10
C PRO A 52 -6.50 33.61 -11.14
N THR A 53 -7.27 34.04 -10.14
CA THR A 53 -7.95 33.10 -9.25
C THR A 53 -8.97 32.32 -10.05
N LEU A 54 -8.64 31.07 -10.37
CA LEU A 54 -9.58 30.15 -10.99
C LEU A 54 -10.67 29.86 -9.97
N ARG A 55 -11.86 30.42 -10.17
CA ARG A 55 -13.03 30.04 -9.38
C ARG A 55 -13.41 28.62 -9.82
N PRO A 56 -13.31 27.60 -8.94
CA PRO A 56 -13.80 26.29 -9.31
C PRO A 56 -15.28 26.43 -9.69
N GLY A 57 -15.69 25.77 -10.77
CA GLY A 57 -17.10 25.69 -11.13
C GLY A 57 -17.92 25.19 -9.93
N ARG A 58 -19.19 25.58 -9.85
CA ARG A 58 -20.11 25.05 -8.82
C ARG A 58 -20.02 23.51 -8.80
N ASP A 59 -20.12 22.98 -7.59
CA ASP A 59 -19.97 21.58 -7.20
C ASP A 59 -19.73 20.58 -8.35
N ARG A 60 -18.46 20.35 -8.69
CA ARG A 60 -18.05 19.30 -9.66
C ARG A 60 -17.89 17.93 -9.01
N TRP A 61 -18.12 17.83 -7.70
CA TRP A 61 -18.00 16.58 -6.97
C TRP A 61 -18.96 15.49 -7.47
N PRO A 62 -20.23 15.77 -7.80
CA PRO A 62 -21.14 14.76 -8.33
C PRO A 62 -20.65 14.18 -9.65
N GLU A 63 -20.10 15.01 -10.55
CA GLU A 63 -19.56 14.56 -11.83
C GLU A 63 -18.31 13.69 -11.64
N ALA A 64 -17.37 14.12 -10.79
CA ALA A 64 -16.18 13.34 -10.46
C ALA A 64 -16.57 11.98 -9.83
N ARG A 65 -17.50 12.00 -8.86
CA ARG A 65 -18.03 10.80 -8.20
C ARG A 65 -18.76 9.90 -9.19
N ALA A 66 -19.54 10.44 -10.12
CA ALA A 66 -20.22 9.68 -11.15
C ALA A 66 -19.22 8.96 -12.08
N ARG A 67 -18.15 9.64 -12.48
CA ARG A 67 -17.07 9.03 -13.28
C ARG A 67 -16.43 7.85 -12.54
N PHE A 68 -15.97 8.07 -11.30
CA PHE A 68 -15.35 7.02 -10.48
C PHE A 68 -16.29 5.83 -10.21
N THR A 69 -17.55 6.09 -9.88
CA THR A 69 -18.53 5.02 -9.62
C THR A 69 -18.87 4.24 -10.89
N SER A 70 -18.96 4.89 -12.05
CA SER A 70 -19.22 4.23 -13.34
C SER A 70 -18.07 3.30 -13.75
N GLU A 71 -16.81 3.73 -13.57
CA GLU A 71 -15.63 2.92 -13.85
C GLU A 71 -15.56 1.71 -12.91
N ARG A 72 -15.80 1.93 -11.61
CA ARG A 72 -15.84 0.85 -10.62
C ARG A 72 -16.96 -0.14 -10.92
N ARG A 73 -18.14 0.32 -11.33
CA ARG A 73 -19.26 -0.55 -11.71
C ARG A 73 -18.91 -1.38 -12.94
N ARG A 74 -18.32 -0.79 -13.99
CA ARG A 74 -17.87 -1.52 -15.19
C ARG A 74 -16.83 -2.59 -14.89
N ARG A 75 -15.86 -2.30 -14.02
CA ARG A 75 -14.87 -3.29 -13.56
C ARG A 75 -15.55 -4.41 -12.77
N ARG A 76 -16.44 -4.06 -11.82
CA ARG A 76 -17.18 -5.04 -11.02
C ARG A 76 -18.09 -5.92 -11.88
N THR A 77 -18.79 -5.38 -12.88
CA THR A 77 -19.65 -6.18 -13.77
C THR A 77 -18.83 -7.12 -14.66
N ARG A 78 -17.65 -6.70 -15.13
CA ARG A 78 -16.73 -7.60 -15.87
C ARG A 78 -16.21 -8.73 -14.98
N VAL A 79 -15.76 -8.41 -13.77
CA VAL A 79 -15.27 -9.41 -12.81
C VAL A 79 -16.39 -10.36 -12.39
N VAL A 80 -17.57 -9.83 -12.00
CA VAL A 80 -18.73 -10.65 -11.60
C VAL A 80 -19.24 -11.51 -12.75
N GLY A 81 -19.23 -11.00 -13.99
CA GLY A 81 -19.59 -11.79 -15.16
C GLY A 81 -18.64 -12.98 -15.39
N LEU A 82 -17.33 -12.76 -15.23
CA LEU A 82 -16.33 -13.83 -15.35
C LEU A 82 -16.40 -14.82 -14.18
N THR A 83 -16.54 -14.35 -12.94
CA THR A 83 -16.65 -15.23 -11.77
C THR A 83 -17.97 -15.99 -11.73
N GLY A 84 -19.07 -15.38 -12.21
CA GLY A 84 -20.37 -16.03 -12.28
C GLY A 84 -20.39 -17.19 -13.28
N LEU A 85 -19.77 -17.00 -14.45
CA LEU A 85 -19.57 -18.07 -15.42
C LEU A 85 -18.65 -19.17 -14.88
N ALA A 86 -17.56 -18.80 -14.19
CA ALA A 86 -16.68 -19.76 -13.55
C ALA A 86 -17.41 -20.57 -12.45
N MET A 87 -18.19 -19.93 -11.58
CA MET A 87 -18.97 -20.63 -10.54
C MET A 87 -20.03 -21.56 -11.11
N ALA A 88 -20.74 -21.16 -12.18
CA ALA A 88 -21.71 -22.03 -12.84
C ALA A 88 -21.03 -23.27 -13.46
N ALA A 89 -19.87 -23.08 -14.11
CA ALA A 89 -19.08 -24.19 -14.64
C ALA A 89 -18.52 -25.09 -13.53
N SER A 90 -18.03 -24.52 -12.42
CA SER A 90 -17.53 -25.27 -11.26
C SER A 90 -18.64 -26.04 -10.55
N ALA A 91 -19.86 -25.50 -10.44
CA ALA A 91 -21.00 -26.21 -9.86
C ALA A 91 -21.42 -27.40 -10.75
N ALA A 92 -21.52 -27.21 -12.08
CA ALA A 92 -21.81 -28.31 -13.01
C ALA A 92 -20.73 -29.40 -12.97
N LEU A 93 -19.45 -29.01 -12.87
CA LEU A 93 -18.33 -29.94 -12.73
C LEU A 93 -18.33 -30.64 -11.36
N ALA A 94 -18.61 -29.93 -10.27
CA ALA A 94 -18.67 -30.50 -8.92
C ALA A 94 -19.86 -31.46 -8.73
N ILE A 95 -21.00 -31.22 -9.38
CA ILE A 95 -22.12 -32.17 -9.39
C ILE A 95 -21.74 -33.42 -10.20
N SER A 96 -20.99 -33.25 -11.30
CA SER A 96 -20.54 -34.37 -12.14
C SER A 96 -19.41 -35.20 -11.50
N VAL A 97 -18.49 -34.57 -10.77
CA VAL A 97 -17.31 -35.19 -10.15
C VAL A 97 -17.56 -35.58 -8.68
N GLY A 98 -18.48 -34.91 -7.98
CA GLY A 98 -18.80 -35.14 -6.57
C GLY A 98 -19.42 -36.50 -6.28
N ASN A 99 -19.94 -37.20 -7.29
CA ASN A 99 -20.36 -38.60 -7.17
C ASN A 99 -19.17 -39.60 -7.16
N LEU A 100 -17.94 -39.16 -7.45
CA LEU A 100 -16.79 -40.05 -7.63
C LEU A 100 -15.67 -39.88 -6.59
N SER A 101 -15.75 -38.92 -5.68
CA SER A 101 -14.67 -38.73 -4.69
C SER A 101 -15.16 -38.11 -3.40
N ARG A 102 -15.29 -38.94 -2.35
CA ARG A 102 -15.30 -38.46 -0.96
C ARG A 102 -13.85 -38.06 -0.62
N PRO A 103 -13.54 -36.78 -0.37
CA PRO A 103 -12.17 -36.40 -0.02
C PRO A 103 -11.80 -37.05 1.32
N ALA A 104 -10.64 -37.70 1.34
CA ALA A 104 -10.06 -38.31 2.52
C ALA A 104 -9.97 -37.30 3.67
N ASP A 105 -10.17 -37.77 4.90
CA ASP A 105 -10.00 -36.92 6.06
C ASP A 105 -8.55 -36.43 6.15
N PRO A 106 -8.36 -35.15 6.51
CA PRO A 106 -7.03 -34.57 6.58
C PRO A 106 -6.20 -35.30 7.63
N THR A 107 -4.95 -35.58 7.29
CA THR A 107 -4.03 -36.21 8.23
C THR A 107 -3.58 -35.19 9.27
N PRO A 108 -3.35 -35.59 10.54
CA PRO A 108 -2.80 -34.71 11.58
C PRO A 108 -1.49 -34.02 11.16
N GLU A 109 -0.71 -34.69 10.32
CA GLU A 109 0.56 -34.18 9.78
C GLU A 109 0.40 -32.99 8.82
N GLN A 110 -0.72 -32.91 8.09
CA GLN A 110 -1.01 -31.74 7.27
C GLN A 110 -1.34 -30.51 8.12
N LEU A 111 -1.98 -30.73 9.28
CA LEU A 111 -2.30 -29.66 10.22
C LEU A 111 -1.04 -29.14 10.90
N SER A 112 -0.16 -30.03 11.39
CA SER A 112 1.11 -29.62 12.00
C SER A 112 2.01 -28.88 11.01
N GLN A 113 2.06 -29.33 9.75
CA GLN A 113 2.83 -28.65 8.70
C GLN A 113 2.31 -27.23 8.42
N ALA A 114 0.99 -27.03 8.42
CA ALA A 114 0.41 -25.70 8.21
C ALA A 114 0.71 -24.76 9.38
N MET A 115 0.66 -25.26 10.62
CA MET A 115 1.03 -24.50 11.83
C MET A 115 2.50 -24.09 11.80
N GLU A 116 3.41 -25.04 11.52
CA GLU A 116 4.84 -24.80 11.44
C GLU A 116 5.17 -23.74 10.38
N ARG A 117 4.61 -23.88 9.18
CA ARG A 117 4.79 -22.90 8.10
C ARG A 117 4.31 -21.51 8.49
N SER A 118 3.21 -21.44 9.23
CA SER A 118 2.68 -20.18 9.73
C SER A 118 3.67 -19.50 10.69
N GLN A 119 4.28 -20.28 11.60
CA GLN A 119 5.22 -19.79 12.59
C GLN A 119 6.54 -19.31 11.96
N VAL A 120 6.98 -19.96 10.88
CA VAL A 120 8.13 -19.52 10.08
C VAL A 120 7.87 -18.14 9.44
N LEU A 121 6.68 -17.93 8.85
CA LEU A 121 6.32 -16.65 8.23
C LEU A 121 6.21 -15.52 9.27
N GLU A 122 5.66 -15.80 10.45
CA GLU A 122 5.61 -14.82 11.55
C GLU A 122 7.00 -14.45 12.07
N SER A 123 7.90 -15.43 12.18
CA SER A 123 9.29 -15.18 12.54
C SER A 123 9.95 -14.27 11.51
N ALA A 124 9.74 -14.51 10.22
CA ALA A 124 10.26 -13.67 9.14
C ALA A 124 9.70 -12.23 9.18
N LEU A 125 8.41 -12.06 9.49
CA LEU A 125 7.80 -10.74 9.68
C LEU A 125 8.32 -10.02 10.91
N SER A 126 8.64 -10.74 11.99
CA SER A 126 9.16 -10.16 13.24
C SER A 126 10.61 -9.71 13.12
N GLU A 127 11.42 -10.43 12.34
CA GLU A 127 12.79 -10.04 12.01
C GLU A 127 12.82 -8.80 11.08
N TYR A 128 11.80 -8.65 10.24
CA TYR A 128 11.59 -7.44 9.47
C TYR A 128 11.15 -6.29 10.40
N ASN A 129 11.91 -5.18 10.46
CA ASN A 129 11.56 -4.01 11.28
C ASN A 129 10.75 -2.97 10.47
N PRO A 130 9.40 -2.98 10.50
CA PRO A 130 8.57 -2.04 9.72
C PRO A 130 8.61 -0.61 10.25
N GLY A 131 9.00 -0.40 11.53
CA GLY A 131 8.98 0.90 12.19
C GLY A 131 10.06 1.89 11.73
N GLY A 132 11.06 1.42 10.96
CA GLY A 132 12.19 2.23 10.54
C GLY A 132 12.02 3.02 9.24
N ARG A 133 10.95 2.83 8.44
CA ARG A 133 10.87 3.42 7.08
C ARG A 133 9.48 3.92 6.71
N VAL A 134 9.40 5.19 6.29
CA VAL A 134 8.17 5.85 5.80
C VAL A 134 7.54 5.08 4.64
N VAL A 135 6.41 4.42 4.85
CA VAL A 135 5.66 3.63 3.85
C VAL A 135 4.80 4.58 3.00
N ASP A 136 4.65 4.30 1.70
CA ASP A 136 3.65 5.02 0.90
C ASP A 136 2.22 4.69 1.38
N GLY A 137 1.28 5.63 1.28
CA GLY A 137 -0.06 5.45 1.82
C GLY A 137 -0.87 4.31 1.17
N ARG A 138 -0.54 3.90 -0.06
CA ARG A 138 -1.25 2.82 -0.77
C ARG A 138 -0.83 1.46 -0.23
N THR A 139 0.45 1.27 0.00
CA THR A 139 1.06 0.06 0.55
C THR A 139 0.69 -0.11 2.02
N ALA A 140 0.71 0.97 2.80
CA ALA A 140 0.25 0.95 4.20
C ALA A 140 -1.20 0.47 4.32
N ARG A 141 -2.08 0.89 3.40
CA ARG A 141 -3.46 0.40 3.35
C ARG A 141 -3.54 -1.09 3.00
N ILE A 142 -2.74 -1.58 2.06
CA ILE A 142 -2.74 -3.01 1.67
C ILE A 142 -2.25 -3.88 2.84
N ALA A 143 -1.17 -3.46 3.51
CA ALA A 143 -0.64 -4.16 4.69
C ALA A 143 -1.70 -4.20 5.80
N GLY A 144 -2.33 -3.08 6.14
CA GLY A 144 -3.40 -3.04 7.13
C GLY A 144 -4.61 -3.91 6.77
N GLU A 145 -5.02 -3.95 5.49
CA GLU A 145 -6.10 -4.84 5.03
C GLU A 145 -5.75 -6.33 5.18
N LEU A 146 -4.47 -6.70 5.04
CA LEU A 146 -4.00 -8.07 5.27
C LEU A 146 -3.93 -8.41 6.76
N GLU A 147 -3.38 -7.52 7.59
CA GLU A 147 -3.34 -7.65 9.05
C GLU A 147 -4.74 -7.81 9.64
N ASP A 148 -5.71 -6.99 9.20
CA ASP A 148 -7.11 -7.08 9.61
C ASP A 148 -7.74 -8.44 9.27
N ARG A 149 -7.35 -9.04 8.14
CA ARG A 149 -7.82 -10.38 7.72
C ARG A 149 -7.17 -11.46 8.55
N ILE A 150 -5.87 -11.37 8.82
CA ILE A 150 -5.13 -12.30 9.68
C ILE A 150 -5.78 -12.30 11.07
N ALA A 151 -6.01 -11.13 11.66
CA ALA A 151 -6.66 -11.00 12.97
C ALA A 151 -8.07 -11.60 13.02
N ARG A 152 -8.81 -11.61 11.89
CA ARG A 152 -10.11 -12.30 11.82
C ARG A 152 -9.96 -13.81 11.79
N VAL A 153 -9.01 -14.34 11.01
CA VAL A 153 -8.73 -15.78 10.93
C VAL A 153 -8.22 -16.29 12.28
N ASP A 154 -7.37 -15.52 12.97
CA ASP A 154 -6.85 -15.90 14.30
C ASP A 154 -7.97 -16.04 15.33
N ARG A 155 -8.92 -15.09 15.37
CA ARG A 155 -10.12 -15.21 16.20
C ARG A 155 -10.98 -16.43 15.83
N GLN A 156 -11.07 -16.77 14.55
CA GLN A 156 -11.79 -17.96 14.11
C GLN A 156 -11.07 -19.24 14.51
N LEU A 157 -9.74 -19.28 14.42
CA LEU A 157 -8.92 -20.40 14.87
C LEU A 157 -9.09 -20.63 16.37
N GLU A 158 -9.02 -19.58 17.18
CA GLU A 158 -9.26 -19.66 18.63
C GLU A 158 -10.67 -20.19 18.95
N ALA A 159 -11.70 -19.62 18.32
CA ALA A 159 -13.08 -20.07 18.53
C ALA A 159 -13.30 -21.53 18.12
N THR A 160 -12.70 -21.94 16.99
CA THR A 160 -12.81 -23.30 16.44
C THR A 160 -12.09 -24.33 17.31
N ALA A 161 -10.91 -23.96 17.84
CA ALA A 161 -10.15 -24.78 18.76
C ALA A 161 -10.88 -25.01 20.09
N LEU A 162 -11.51 -23.96 20.63
CA LEU A 162 -12.33 -24.05 21.85
C LEU A 162 -13.56 -24.95 21.67
N GLN A 163 -14.13 -25.00 20.46
CA GLN A 163 -15.30 -25.82 20.13
C GLN A 163 -14.95 -27.28 19.80
N GLN A 164 -13.66 -27.67 19.82
CA GLN A 164 -13.20 -29.01 19.42
C GLN A 164 -13.76 -29.42 18.04
N ALA A 165 -13.79 -28.47 17.10
CA ALA A 165 -14.29 -28.74 15.75
C ALA A 165 -13.38 -29.71 14.98
N ALA A 166 -13.89 -30.28 13.89
CA ALA A 166 -13.17 -31.24 13.09
C ALA A 166 -11.84 -30.67 12.55
N ASP A 167 -10.79 -31.50 12.52
CA ASP A 167 -9.44 -31.15 12.02
C ASP A 167 -9.44 -30.55 10.60
N ARG A 168 -10.47 -30.88 9.82
CA ARG A 168 -10.69 -30.31 8.48
C ARG A 168 -10.97 -28.81 8.49
N ASP A 169 -11.76 -28.33 9.44
CA ASP A 169 -12.09 -26.91 9.56
C ASP A 169 -10.89 -26.13 10.10
N LEU A 170 -10.17 -26.71 11.07
CA LEU A 170 -8.90 -26.16 11.56
C LEU A 170 -7.86 -26.06 10.45
N LEU A 171 -7.64 -27.13 9.68
CA LEU A 171 -6.67 -27.13 8.59
C LEU A 171 -7.00 -26.09 7.52
N LYS A 172 -8.30 -25.88 7.23
CA LYS A 172 -8.72 -24.85 6.28
C LYS A 172 -8.34 -23.45 6.76
N LEU A 173 -8.59 -23.13 8.03
CA LEU A 173 -8.25 -21.83 8.61
C LEU A 173 -6.73 -21.63 8.69
N TRP A 174 -5.96 -22.66 9.05
CA TRP A 174 -4.50 -22.60 9.04
C TRP A 174 -3.91 -22.36 7.65
N ARG A 175 -4.46 -23.01 6.61
CA ARG A 175 -4.05 -22.75 5.22
C ARG A 175 -4.38 -21.32 4.78
N GLU A 176 -5.54 -20.80 5.19
CA GLU A 176 -5.91 -19.41 4.93
C GLU A 176 -4.96 -18.43 5.62
N ARG A 177 -4.63 -18.68 6.90
CA ARG A 177 -3.64 -17.90 7.66
C ARG A 177 -2.29 -17.86 6.97
N VAL A 178 -1.75 -19.01 6.57
CA VAL A 178 -0.48 -19.12 5.84
C VAL A 178 -0.51 -18.28 4.57
N GLY A 179 -1.58 -18.36 3.77
CA GLY A 179 -1.69 -17.58 2.54
C GLY A 179 -1.75 -16.07 2.77
N LEU A 180 -2.36 -15.62 3.87
CA LEU A 180 -2.39 -14.20 4.25
C LEU A 180 -1.03 -13.70 4.75
N LEU A 181 -0.33 -14.50 5.56
CA LEU A 181 1.02 -14.18 6.03
C LEU A 181 2.02 -14.13 4.89
N ASP A 182 1.95 -15.07 3.95
CA ASP A 182 2.80 -15.12 2.76
C ASP A 182 2.61 -13.86 1.90
N ALA A 183 1.36 -13.44 1.69
CA ALA A 183 1.06 -12.19 0.99
C ALA A 183 1.57 -10.94 1.74
N LEU A 184 1.51 -10.93 3.07
CA LEU A 184 2.03 -9.82 3.88
C LEU A 184 3.57 -9.76 3.79
N VAL A 185 4.25 -10.90 3.85
CA VAL A 185 5.70 -11.00 3.62
C VAL A 185 6.06 -10.46 2.24
N ASP A 186 5.32 -10.84 1.19
CA ASP A 186 5.60 -10.36 -0.18
C ASP A 186 5.48 -8.83 -0.32
N VAL A 187 4.48 -8.22 0.33
CA VAL A 187 4.33 -6.75 0.38
C VAL A 187 5.56 -6.09 1.02
N HIS A 188 6.14 -6.71 2.06
CA HIS A 188 7.34 -6.21 2.72
C HIS A 188 8.63 -6.45 1.93
N VAL A 189 8.75 -7.60 1.25
CA VAL A 189 9.93 -7.98 0.44
C VAL A 189 9.99 -7.22 -0.89
N THR A 190 8.89 -7.14 -1.64
CA THR A 190 8.83 -6.42 -2.93
C THR A 190 9.23 -4.95 -2.79
N ARG A 191 9.02 -4.36 -1.60
CA ARG A 191 9.52 -3.01 -1.29
C ARG A 191 11.03 -2.95 -1.12
N ALA A 192 11.67 -3.94 -0.49
CA ALA A 192 13.12 -3.96 -0.29
C ALA A 192 13.87 -3.85 -1.63
N SER A 193 13.33 -4.47 -2.69
CA SER A 193 13.90 -4.41 -4.04
C SER A 193 13.72 -3.04 -4.73
N ASN A 194 12.69 -2.27 -4.38
CA ASN A 194 12.39 -0.98 -5.03
C ASN A 194 12.96 0.24 -4.28
N ALA A 195 13.28 0.12 -2.98
CA ALA A 195 13.90 1.20 -2.19
C ALA A 195 15.44 1.19 -2.21
N GLY A 196 16.06 0.20 -2.88
CA GLY A 196 17.51 0.07 -3.07
C GLY A 196 18.02 0.55 -4.44
N LEU A 197 17.18 1.26 -5.20
CA LEU A 197 17.49 1.96 -6.45
C LEU A 197 17.28 3.47 -6.24
#